data_AF-A0AB32W1W0-F1
#
_entry.id   AF-A0AB32W1W0-F1
#
_cell.length_a   1.000
_cell.length_b   1.000
_cell.length_c   1.000
_cell.angle_alpha   90.00
_cell.angle_beta   90.00
_cell.angle_gamma   90.00
#
_symmetry.space_group_name_H-M   'P 1'
#
loop_
_entity.id
_entity.type
_entity.pdbx_description
1 polymer ?
#
loop_
_entity_poly.entity_id
_entity_poly.type
_entity_poly.pdbx_seq_one_letter_code
_entity_poly.pdbx_strand_id
1 'polypeptide(L)'
;MNLQVILQKIHIIDFQVFLIARQAMFGLSICARNVNQLSRIESLLSKPKLRSYARPVTTALENYESSIYSSGKTEYANVNWDELGFALTKTDYMYVMNCSKDEEIFSEGILTRFGNIELCPSSGILNYGQGLFEGLKAYRKEDDGILLFRPEENALRMKMGADRMCMPSPTVEQFIDAVKRTVLANKRWVPPHGRGALYIRPLLMGTGPNLGVKPASEYTFLAYASPVGNYHKSPMNLVVEDKVCRAAPGGTGGVKAVTNYSPIYKTLGQAKARGFTDVLFLDALTGRNIEEGSAFNIFVLKGNVISTPTAHGTILPGITRKSIIEIASTLGYQVEERDVPIEEVFDAEEVFCTGTAMVLKSVVSITYQGKRIEYKMGEEPVAQKLHATLTGIQTGLIEDKMGWTVEVD
;
A
#
# COMPACT_ATOMS: atom_id res chain seq x y z
N MET A 1 -38.08 -6.63 -16.72
CA MET A 1 -39.11 -7.65 -17.05
C MET A 1 -38.58 -8.99 -16.52
N ASN A 2 -39.24 -9.59 -15.53
CA ASN A 2 -38.65 -10.65 -14.68
C ASN A 2 -38.36 -11.97 -15.44
N LEU A 3 -37.14 -12.47 -15.26
CA LEU A 3 -36.57 -13.71 -15.84
C LEU A 3 -37.42 -14.97 -15.57
N GLN A 4 -38.24 -14.92 -14.51
CA GLN A 4 -39.13 -15.99 -14.08
C GLN A 4 -40.32 -16.23 -15.03
N VAL A 5 -40.77 -15.19 -15.75
CA VAL A 5 -41.93 -15.29 -16.68
C VAL A 5 -41.52 -15.90 -18.02
N ILE A 6 -40.24 -15.79 -18.41
CA ILE A 6 -39.70 -16.42 -19.62
C ILE A 6 -39.55 -17.93 -19.42
N LEU A 7 -39.21 -18.36 -18.20
CA LEU A 7 -38.96 -19.77 -17.86
C LEU A 7 -40.24 -20.62 -17.72
N GLN A 8 -41.42 -20.02 -17.57
CA GLN A 8 -42.70 -20.75 -17.47
C GLN A 8 -43.36 -21.08 -18.82
N LYS A 9 -42.89 -20.52 -19.94
CA LYS A 9 -43.54 -20.70 -21.26
C LYS A 9 -42.96 -21.82 -22.13
N ILE A 10 -41.95 -22.55 -21.66
CA ILE A 10 -41.31 -23.63 -22.43
C ILE A 10 -41.63 -24.96 -21.74
N HIS A 11 -42.83 -25.49 -21.98
CA HIS A 11 -43.15 -26.88 -21.69
C HIS A 11 -42.93 -27.73 -22.94
N ILE A 12 -42.28 -28.88 -22.73
CA ILE A 12 -42.01 -29.97 -23.69
C ILE A 12 -40.78 -29.73 -24.58
N ILE A 13 -39.58 -29.77 -23.99
CA ILE A 13 -38.36 -30.25 -24.67
C ILE A 13 -37.52 -31.06 -23.66
N ASP A 14 -37.09 -32.24 -24.09
CA ASP A 14 -36.31 -33.28 -23.43
C ASP A 14 -35.43 -32.87 -22.22
N PHE A 15 -35.55 -33.62 -21.12
CA PHE A 15 -34.76 -33.45 -19.89
C PHE A 15 -33.23 -33.57 -20.15
N GLN A 16 -32.83 -34.29 -21.20
CA GLN A 16 -31.43 -34.35 -21.66
C GLN A 16 -30.94 -33.03 -22.29
N VAL A 17 -31.79 -32.28 -22.99
CA VAL A 17 -31.41 -30.97 -23.56
C VAL A 17 -31.28 -29.91 -22.46
N PHE A 18 -32.12 -29.98 -21.42
CA PHE A 18 -31.98 -29.13 -20.23
C PHE A 18 -30.67 -29.40 -19.46
N LEU A 19 -30.27 -30.67 -19.30
CA LEU A 19 -29.00 -31.02 -18.67
C LEU A 19 -27.78 -30.53 -19.48
N ILE A 20 -27.84 -30.66 -20.81
CA ILE A 20 -26.78 -30.20 -21.72
C ILE A 20 -26.69 -28.66 -21.72
N ALA A 21 -27.82 -27.95 -21.73
CA ALA A 21 -27.84 -26.49 -21.62
C ALA A 21 -27.31 -26.02 -20.25
N ARG A 22 -27.63 -26.74 -19.17
CA ARG A 22 -27.13 -26.42 -17.82
C ARG A 22 -25.63 -26.69 -17.70
N GLN A 23 -25.11 -27.78 -18.28
CA GLN A 23 -23.67 -28.06 -18.35
C GLN A 23 -22.92 -27.11 -19.29
N ALA A 24 -23.52 -26.69 -20.41
CA ALA A 24 -22.95 -25.69 -21.30
C ALA A 24 -22.88 -24.30 -20.64
N MET A 25 -23.92 -23.91 -19.87
CA MET A 25 -23.92 -22.67 -19.10
C MET A 25 -22.92 -22.70 -17.93
N PHE A 26 -22.78 -23.84 -17.25
CA PHE A 26 -21.74 -24.03 -16.24
C PHE A 26 -20.33 -24.02 -16.85
N GLY A 27 -20.16 -24.62 -18.03
CA GLY A 27 -18.92 -24.61 -18.80
C GLY A 27 -18.56 -23.22 -19.35
N LEU A 28 -19.54 -22.41 -19.76
CA LEU A 28 -19.37 -21.02 -20.19
C LEU A 28 -18.91 -20.12 -19.04
N SER A 29 -19.39 -20.35 -17.81
CA SER A 29 -18.91 -19.67 -16.61
C SER A 29 -17.46 -20.03 -16.23
N ILE A 30 -16.95 -21.17 -16.72
CA ILE A 30 -15.59 -21.65 -16.47
C ILE A 30 -14.64 -21.27 -17.63
N CYS A 31 -15.12 -21.26 -18.88
CA CYS A 31 -14.30 -21.04 -20.08
C CYS A 31 -14.10 -19.57 -20.47
N ALA A 32 -14.90 -18.63 -19.97
CA ALA A 32 -14.71 -17.19 -20.21
C ALA A 32 -13.46 -16.59 -19.51
N ARG A 33 -12.54 -17.43 -19.04
CA ARG A 33 -11.29 -17.06 -18.35
C ARG A 33 -10.02 -17.19 -19.21
N ASN A 34 -10.13 -17.56 -20.50
CA ASN A 34 -8.96 -17.72 -21.38
C ASN A 34 -9.29 -17.40 -22.85
N VAL A 35 -8.60 -16.42 -23.44
CA VAL A 35 -8.77 -15.99 -24.84
C VAL A 35 -8.54 -17.14 -25.85
N ASN A 36 -7.67 -18.10 -25.51
CA ASN A 36 -7.39 -19.29 -26.33
C ASN A 36 -8.54 -20.33 -26.41
N GLN A 37 -9.65 -20.15 -25.68
CA GLN A 37 -10.82 -21.05 -25.77
C GLN A 37 -11.98 -20.49 -26.61
N LEU A 38 -11.96 -19.21 -26.99
CA LEU A 38 -13.01 -18.59 -27.84
C LEU A 38 -13.05 -19.21 -29.24
N SER A 39 -11.90 -19.48 -29.86
CA SER A 39 -11.81 -20.15 -31.16
C SER A 39 -12.34 -21.60 -31.15
N ARG A 40 -12.26 -22.28 -30.00
CA ARG A 40 -12.86 -23.61 -29.81
C ARG A 40 -14.38 -23.56 -29.68
N ILE A 41 -14.93 -22.48 -29.10
CA ILE A 41 -16.38 -22.27 -28.98
C ILE A 41 -16.99 -21.94 -30.35
N GLU A 42 -16.34 -21.11 -31.17
CA GLU A 42 -16.75 -20.84 -32.55
C GLU A 42 -16.76 -22.10 -33.43
N SER A 43 -15.74 -22.95 -33.27
CA SER A 43 -15.66 -24.27 -33.91
C SER A 43 -16.81 -25.20 -33.49
N LEU A 44 -17.20 -25.21 -32.21
CA LEU A 44 -18.33 -26.00 -31.69
C LEU A 44 -19.69 -25.50 -32.20
N LEU A 45 -19.86 -24.19 -32.36
CA LEU A 45 -21.08 -23.55 -32.88
C LEU A 45 -21.24 -23.68 -34.41
N SER A 46 -20.19 -24.08 -35.13
CA SER A 46 -20.23 -24.35 -36.57
C SER A 46 -20.95 -25.65 -36.96
N LYS A 47 -21.27 -26.53 -35.98
CA LYS A 47 -21.94 -27.82 -36.21
C LYS A 47 -23.42 -27.64 -36.62
N PRO A 48 -23.94 -28.42 -37.60
CA PRO A 48 -25.26 -28.19 -38.20
C PRO A 48 -26.43 -28.13 -37.21
N LYS A 49 -26.37 -28.87 -36.10
CA LYS A 49 -27.44 -28.97 -35.09
C LYS A 49 -27.47 -27.83 -34.05
N LEU A 50 -26.47 -26.95 -34.02
CA LEU A 50 -26.33 -25.89 -33.01
C LEU A 50 -26.44 -24.47 -33.59
N ARG A 51 -26.53 -24.33 -34.92
CA ARG A 51 -26.63 -23.03 -35.62
C ARG A 51 -27.80 -22.15 -35.16
N SER A 52 -28.92 -22.74 -34.73
CA SER A 52 -30.10 -21.99 -34.25
C SER A 52 -29.88 -21.32 -32.89
N TYR A 53 -28.85 -21.73 -32.13
CA TYR A 53 -28.50 -21.19 -30.82
C TYR A 53 -27.28 -20.26 -30.86
N ALA A 54 -26.59 -20.15 -32.00
CA ALA A 54 -25.38 -19.32 -32.14
C ALA A 54 -25.71 -17.82 -32.07
N ARG A 55 -26.76 -17.36 -32.76
CA ARG A 55 -27.17 -15.94 -32.81
C ARG A 55 -27.54 -15.35 -31.44
N PRO A 56 -28.36 -16.00 -30.60
CA PRO A 56 -28.68 -15.48 -29.27
C PRO A 56 -27.45 -15.38 -28.35
N VAL A 57 -26.48 -16.27 -28.50
CA VAL A 57 -25.28 -16.33 -27.64
C VAL A 57 -24.25 -15.28 -28.05
N THR A 58 -24.00 -15.09 -29.35
CA THR A 58 -23.12 -13.98 -29.81
C THR A 58 -23.72 -12.62 -29.48
N THR A 59 -25.03 -12.43 -29.68
CA THR A 59 -25.68 -11.16 -29.30
C THR A 59 -25.69 -10.93 -27.78
N ALA A 60 -25.76 -11.99 -26.96
CA ALA A 60 -25.63 -11.87 -25.50
C ALA A 60 -24.20 -11.54 -25.05
N LEU A 61 -23.18 -12.07 -25.74
CA LEU A 61 -21.77 -11.74 -25.51
C LEU A 61 -21.43 -10.32 -25.95
N GLU A 62 -21.90 -9.92 -27.14
CA GLU A 62 -21.75 -8.55 -27.66
C GLU A 62 -22.46 -7.52 -26.76
N ASN A 63 -23.65 -7.84 -26.24
CA ASN A 63 -24.36 -6.98 -25.29
C ASN A 63 -23.70 -6.98 -23.90
N TYR A 64 -23.04 -8.06 -23.49
CA TYR A 64 -22.29 -8.12 -22.23
C TYR A 64 -21.00 -7.29 -22.34
N GLU A 65 -20.25 -7.44 -23.44
CA GLU A 65 -19.11 -6.57 -23.77
C GLU A 65 -19.56 -5.11 -23.91
N SER A 66 -20.64 -4.82 -24.64
CA SER A 66 -21.15 -3.45 -24.73
C SER A 66 -21.61 -2.91 -23.38
N SER A 67 -22.13 -3.74 -22.47
CA SER A 67 -22.51 -3.31 -21.11
C SER A 67 -21.29 -3.03 -20.21
N ILE A 68 -20.15 -3.65 -20.49
CA ILE A 68 -18.86 -3.33 -19.84
C ILE A 68 -18.30 -2.00 -20.37
N TYR A 69 -18.56 -1.67 -21.65
CA TYR A 69 -18.01 -0.49 -22.31
C TYR A 69 -18.97 0.72 -22.40
N SER A 70 -20.28 0.59 -22.15
CA SER A 70 -21.26 1.69 -22.38
C SER A 70 -21.74 2.47 -21.15
N SER A 71 -21.08 2.41 -20.00
CA SER A 71 -21.31 3.37 -18.92
C SER A 71 -20.02 4.11 -18.56
N GLY A 72 -19.72 5.16 -19.32
CA GLY A 72 -18.61 6.10 -19.10
C GLY A 72 -18.71 6.96 -17.84
N LYS A 73 -19.22 6.41 -16.74
CA LYS A 73 -19.05 6.93 -15.38
C LYS A 73 -18.47 5.81 -14.55
N THR A 74 -17.22 5.95 -14.12
CA THR A 74 -16.63 5.08 -13.10
C THR A 74 -17.55 5.11 -11.88
N GLU A 75 -18.32 4.05 -11.66
CA GLU A 75 -19.22 3.98 -10.52
C GLU A 75 -18.36 3.80 -9.26
N TYR A 76 -18.22 4.89 -8.49
CA TYR A 76 -17.51 4.87 -7.21
C TYR A 76 -18.06 3.79 -6.28
N ALA A 77 -17.21 3.22 -5.44
CA ALA A 77 -17.67 2.34 -4.38
C ALA A 77 -18.66 3.08 -3.45
N ASN A 78 -19.70 2.38 -3.01
CA ASN A 78 -20.70 2.93 -2.09
C ASN A 78 -20.15 2.92 -0.65
N VAL A 79 -19.34 3.94 -0.31
CA VAL A 79 -18.78 4.17 1.03
C VAL A 79 -18.85 5.66 1.39
N ASN A 80 -18.84 5.96 2.69
CA ASN A 80 -18.71 7.34 3.16
C ASN A 80 -17.24 7.77 3.11
N TRP A 81 -16.86 8.46 2.05
CA TRP A 81 -15.47 8.92 1.82
C TRP A 81 -14.93 9.84 2.92
N ASP A 82 -15.81 10.57 3.62
CA ASP A 82 -15.43 11.54 4.66
C ASP A 82 -15.16 10.92 6.05
N GLU A 83 -15.57 9.67 6.23
CA GLU A 83 -15.41 8.91 7.46
C GLU A 83 -14.35 7.81 7.34
N LEU A 84 -13.61 7.77 6.24
CA LEU A 84 -12.54 6.80 6.04
C LEU A 84 -11.40 7.01 7.03
N GLY A 85 -11.22 6.04 7.92
CA GLY A 85 -10.03 5.92 8.75
C GLY A 85 -8.89 5.16 8.04
N PHE A 86 -7.84 4.86 8.80
CA PHE A 86 -6.79 3.94 8.38
C PHE A 86 -7.10 2.51 8.84
N ALA A 87 -8.20 1.98 8.31
CA ALA A 87 -8.67 0.63 8.58
C ALA A 87 -8.86 -0.12 7.25
N LEU A 88 -8.77 -1.45 7.31
CA LEU A 88 -8.98 -2.28 6.14
C LEU A 88 -10.44 -2.18 5.68
N THR A 89 -10.66 -1.54 4.54
CA THR A 89 -11.86 -1.69 3.73
C THR A 89 -11.52 -2.63 2.59
N LYS A 90 -12.18 -3.79 2.55
CA LYS A 90 -11.88 -4.81 1.54
C LYS A 90 -12.25 -4.30 0.15
N THR A 91 -11.26 -4.22 -0.73
CA THR A 91 -11.48 -3.92 -2.15
C THR A 91 -11.75 -5.19 -2.95
N ASP A 92 -11.98 -5.08 -4.25
CA ASP A 92 -12.46 -6.19 -5.08
C ASP A 92 -11.37 -7.22 -5.41
N TYR A 93 -10.15 -6.75 -5.63
CA TYR A 93 -9.04 -7.57 -6.13
C TYR A 93 -7.74 -7.36 -5.36
N MET A 94 -6.90 -8.38 -5.40
CA MET A 94 -5.49 -8.37 -5.01
C MET A 94 -4.64 -8.99 -6.14
N TYR A 95 -3.38 -8.58 -6.23
CA TYR A 95 -2.40 -9.13 -7.16
C TYR A 95 -1.49 -10.13 -6.45
N VAL A 96 -1.16 -11.25 -7.10
CA VAL A 96 -0.27 -12.28 -6.56
C VAL A 96 0.72 -12.74 -7.62
N MET A 97 1.99 -12.87 -7.25
CA MET A 97 3.02 -13.57 -8.02
C MET A 97 3.90 -14.41 -7.10
N ASN A 98 4.41 -15.53 -7.62
CA ASN A 98 5.20 -16.48 -6.85
C ASN A 98 6.60 -16.65 -7.44
N CYS A 99 7.55 -17.05 -6.60
CA CYS A 99 8.92 -17.36 -6.98
C CYS A 99 9.39 -18.61 -6.22
N SER A 100 9.94 -19.59 -6.94
CA SER A 100 10.70 -20.67 -6.32
C SER A 100 12.15 -20.21 -6.10
N LYS A 101 12.78 -20.66 -5.02
CA LYS A 101 14.16 -20.26 -4.70
C LYS A 101 15.15 -20.67 -5.79
N ASP A 102 14.92 -21.80 -6.46
CA ASP A 102 15.83 -22.31 -7.48
C ASP A 102 15.79 -21.49 -8.78
N GLU A 103 14.67 -20.78 -9.03
CA GLU A 103 14.52 -19.93 -10.22
C GLU A 103 14.99 -18.50 -9.96
N GLU A 104 14.87 -17.99 -8.72
CA GLU A 104 15.08 -16.59 -8.31
C GLU A 104 14.32 -15.53 -9.15
N ILE A 105 13.43 -15.98 -10.02
CA ILE A 105 12.62 -15.17 -10.92
C ILE A 105 11.16 -15.28 -10.49
N PHE A 106 10.48 -14.13 -10.36
CA PHE A 106 9.05 -14.11 -10.12
C PHE A 106 8.28 -14.45 -11.39
N SER A 107 7.33 -15.36 -11.27
CA SER A 107 6.35 -15.71 -12.29
C SER A 107 5.47 -14.52 -12.71
N GLU A 108 4.79 -14.66 -13.85
CA GLU A 108 3.75 -13.71 -14.24
C GLU A 108 2.64 -13.68 -13.18
N GLY A 109 2.34 -12.49 -12.68
CA GLY A 109 1.35 -12.34 -11.63
C GLY A 109 -0.08 -12.28 -12.13
N ILE A 110 -0.99 -12.67 -11.25
CA ILE A 110 -2.42 -12.79 -11.52
C ILE A 110 -3.22 -11.87 -10.59
N LEU A 111 -4.29 -11.29 -11.14
CA LEU A 111 -5.32 -10.62 -10.35
C LEU A 111 -6.30 -11.68 -9.83
N THR A 112 -6.56 -11.65 -8.53
CA THR A 112 -7.48 -12.56 -7.85
C THR A 112 -8.44 -11.75 -6.99
N ARG A 113 -9.60 -12.32 -6.66
CA ARG A 113 -10.54 -11.66 -5.73
C ARG A 113 -9.87 -11.51 -4.37
N PHE A 114 -10.07 -10.36 -3.72
CA PHE A 114 -9.57 -10.16 -2.37
C PHE A 114 -10.09 -11.28 -1.45
N GLY A 115 -9.19 -11.91 -0.71
CA GLY A 115 -9.55 -13.03 0.17
C GLY A 115 -8.40 -13.44 1.08
N ASN A 116 -8.68 -14.41 1.95
CA ASN A 116 -7.64 -15.03 2.76
C ASN A 116 -6.66 -15.79 1.86
N ILE A 117 -5.40 -15.86 2.29
CA ILE A 117 -4.37 -16.68 1.66
C ILE A 117 -4.19 -17.99 2.41
N GLU A 118 -3.86 -19.05 1.69
CA GLU A 118 -3.47 -20.34 2.25
C GLU A 118 -1.95 -20.37 2.45
N LEU A 119 -1.49 -20.79 3.63
CA LEU A 119 -0.07 -20.89 3.96
C LEU A 119 0.21 -22.22 4.65
N CYS A 120 1.38 -22.79 4.38
CA CYS A 120 1.86 -23.94 5.14
C CYS A 120 2.12 -23.50 6.60
N PRO A 121 1.71 -24.28 7.61
CA PRO A 121 2.01 -23.93 9.01
C PRO A 121 3.51 -23.77 9.30
N SER A 122 4.37 -24.45 8.54
CA SER A 122 5.83 -24.33 8.65
C SER A 122 6.42 -23.23 7.76
N SER A 123 5.62 -22.35 7.13
CA SER A 123 6.15 -21.26 6.32
C SER A 123 7.07 -20.34 7.13
N GLY A 124 8.17 -19.89 6.51
CA GLY A 124 9.17 -19.03 7.15
C GLY A 124 8.59 -17.71 7.68
N ILE A 125 7.60 -17.15 6.98
CA ILE A 125 6.89 -15.94 7.43
C ILE A 125 6.15 -16.15 8.77
N LEU A 126 5.57 -17.33 9.02
CA LEU A 126 4.79 -17.59 10.22
C LEU A 126 5.65 -17.88 11.45
N ASN A 127 6.83 -18.48 11.25
CA ASN A 127 7.65 -19.00 12.35
C ASN A 127 8.86 -18.12 12.67
N TYR A 128 9.49 -17.51 11.64
CA TYR A 128 10.73 -16.76 11.78
C TYR A 128 10.65 -15.34 11.23
N GLY A 129 9.46 -14.89 10.82
CA GLY A 129 9.22 -13.51 10.37
C GLY A 129 9.97 -13.12 9.10
N GLN A 130 10.33 -14.08 8.24
CA GLN A 130 10.99 -13.79 6.96
C GLN A 130 9.99 -13.14 5.97
N GLY A 131 9.79 -11.83 6.14
CA GLY A 131 8.94 -11.05 5.26
C GLY A 131 9.11 -9.54 5.37
N LEU A 132 8.71 -8.89 4.30
CA LEU A 132 8.77 -7.45 4.09
C LEU A 132 7.41 -6.94 3.65
N PHE A 133 7.19 -5.65 3.83
CA PHE A 133 6.05 -4.99 3.23
C PHE A 133 6.41 -3.59 2.77
N GLU A 134 5.60 -3.06 1.86
CA GLU A 134 5.67 -1.69 1.40
C GLU A 134 4.38 -0.93 1.65
N GLY A 135 4.45 0.38 1.48
CA GLY A 135 3.29 1.25 1.63
C GLY A 135 3.39 2.47 0.73
N LEU A 136 2.48 2.54 -0.22
CA LEU A 136 2.34 3.64 -1.17
C LEU A 136 0.87 3.96 -1.41
N LYS A 137 0.62 5.08 -2.10
CA LYS A 137 -0.72 5.60 -2.32
C LYS A 137 -0.92 5.93 -3.80
N ALA A 138 -2.14 5.69 -4.27
CA ALA A 138 -2.64 6.19 -5.53
C ALA A 138 -3.66 7.32 -5.26
N TYR A 139 -3.50 8.43 -5.96
CA TYR A 139 -4.31 9.62 -5.82
C TYR A 139 -5.07 9.89 -7.11
N ARG A 140 -6.35 10.26 -7.00
CA ARG A 140 -7.15 10.69 -8.14
C ARG A 140 -6.99 12.19 -8.35
N LYS A 141 -6.61 12.60 -9.55
CA LYS A 141 -6.58 13.99 -10.04
C LYS A 141 -7.99 14.55 -10.27
N GLU A 142 -8.08 15.85 -10.50
CA GLU A 142 -9.34 16.51 -10.90
C GLU A 142 -9.87 16.01 -12.26
N ASP A 143 -9.00 15.58 -13.16
CA ASP A 143 -9.32 15.03 -14.49
C ASP A 143 -9.67 13.52 -14.48
N ASP A 144 -9.87 12.93 -13.29
CA ASP A 144 -10.09 11.49 -13.03
C ASP A 144 -8.86 10.58 -13.25
N GLY A 145 -7.75 11.10 -13.78
CA GLY A 145 -6.49 10.38 -13.90
C GLY A 145 -5.93 9.99 -12.53
N ILE A 146 -5.13 8.93 -12.49
CA ILE A 146 -4.64 8.37 -11.23
C ILE A 146 -3.12 8.42 -11.20
N LEU A 147 -2.55 9.00 -10.14
CA LEU A 147 -1.12 9.13 -9.94
C LEU A 147 -0.65 8.24 -8.79
N LEU A 148 0.47 7.56 -9.01
CA LEU A 148 1.30 6.98 -7.96
C LEU A 148 2.41 7.97 -7.58
N PHE A 149 2.86 7.91 -6.33
CA PHE A 149 3.96 8.74 -5.84
C PHE A 149 5.20 7.89 -5.51
N ARG A 150 6.29 8.12 -6.25
CA ARG A 150 7.61 7.48 -6.16
C ARG A 150 7.56 5.95 -6.03
N PRO A 151 6.75 5.23 -6.84
CA PRO A 151 6.64 3.77 -6.73
C PRO A 151 7.98 3.04 -6.95
N GLU A 152 8.89 3.60 -7.73
CA GLU A 152 10.26 3.12 -7.95
C GLU A 152 11.04 3.05 -6.62
N GLU A 153 10.93 4.07 -5.77
CA GLU A 153 11.63 4.12 -4.48
C GLU A 153 11.08 3.06 -3.51
N ASN A 154 9.77 2.77 -3.57
CA ASN A 154 9.17 1.67 -2.82
C ASN A 154 9.73 0.32 -3.31
N ALA A 155 9.84 0.13 -4.63
CA ALA A 155 10.39 -1.09 -5.21
C ALA A 155 11.86 -1.28 -4.82
N LEU A 156 12.68 -0.23 -4.93
CA LEU A 156 14.09 -0.25 -4.53
C LEU A 156 14.26 -0.53 -3.03
N ARG A 157 13.42 0.06 -2.18
CA ARG A 157 13.47 -0.23 -0.73
C ARG A 157 13.08 -1.66 -0.40
N MET A 158 12.07 -2.21 -1.09
CA MET A 158 11.75 -3.65 -0.96
C MET A 158 12.93 -4.52 -1.40
N LYS A 159 13.58 -4.19 -2.53
CA LYS A 159 14.74 -4.92 -3.04
C LYS A 159 15.92 -4.91 -2.06
N MET A 160 16.26 -3.75 -1.49
CA MET A 160 17.29 -3.65 -0.44
C MET A 160 16.92 -4.45 0.81
N GLY A 161 15.63 -4.44 1.20
CA GLY A 161 15.16 -5.27 2.30
C GLY A 161 15.24 -6.77 2.00
N ALA A 162 14.94 -7.17 0.76
CA ALA A 162 14.94 -8.55 0.33
C ALA A 162 16.35 -9.13 0.37
N ASP A 163 17.33 -8.36 -0.10
CA ASP A 163 18.75 -8.68 0.05
C ASP A 163 19.13 -8.91 1.53
N ARG A 164 18.80 -7.96 2.42
CA ARG A 164 19.08 -8.08 3.85
C ARG A 164 18.42 -9.30 4.51
N MET A 165 17.24 -9.70 4.02
CA MET A 165 16.44 -10.82 4.54
C MET A 165 16.67 -12.14 3.79
N CYS A 166 17.65 -12.17 2.86
CA CYS A 166 17.97 -13.31 2.01
C CYS A 166 16.74 -13.85 1.25
N MET A 167 16.01 -12.94 0.60
CA MET A 167 14.82 -13.23 -0.21
C MET A 167 15.06 -12.78 -1.65
N PRO A 168 14.55 -13.49 -2.68
CA PRO A 168 14.44 -12.92 -4.00
C PRO A 168 13.46 -11.73 -3.95
N SER A 169 13.67 -10.70 -4.77
CA SER A 169 12.73 -9.59 -4.93
C SER A 169 12.18 -9.55 -6.35
N PRO A 170 10.93 -9.08 -6.55
CA PRO A 170 10.50 -8.64 -7.86
C PRO A 170 11.46 -7.57 -8.40
N THR A 171 11.58 -7.48 -9.74
CA THR A 171 12.27 -6.32 -10.34
C THR A 171 11.47 -5.04 -10.07
N VAL A 172 12.10 -3.87 -10.31
CA VAL A 172 11.43 -2.58 -10.14
C VAL A 172 10.21 -2.49 -11.05
N GLU A 173 10.34 -2.99 -12.29
CA GLU A 173 9.29 -3.03 -13.29
C GLU A 173 8.15 -3.96 -12.87
N GLN A 174 8.46 -5.18 -12.39
CA GLN A 174 7.45 -6.12 -11.89
C GLN A 174 6.68 -5.55 -10.70
N PHE A 175 7.37 -4.86 -9.78
CA PHE A 175 6.72 -4.23 -8.64
C PHE A 175 5.76 -3.12 -9.08
N ILE A 176 6.21 -2.23 -9.98
CA ILE A 176 5.40 -1.10 -10.47
C ILE A 176 4.20 -1.62 -11.26
N ASP A 177 4.38 -2.59 -12.15
CA ASP A 177 3.28 -3.23 -12.88
C ASP A 177 2.25 -3.84 -11.91
N ALA A 178 2.70 -4.61 -10.92
CA ALA A 178 1.81 -5.20 -9.93
C ALA A 178 1.00 -4.14 -9.16
N VAL A 179 1.62 -3.01 -8.81
CA VAL A 179 0.94 -1.88 -8.17
C VAL A 179 -0.09 -1.26 -9.12
N LYS A 180 0.30 -0.93 -10.37
CA LYS A 180 -0.60 -0.34 -11.38
C LYS A 180 -1.81 -1.25 -11.62
N ARG A 181 -1.59 -2.55 -11.87
CA ARG A 181 -2.66 -3.55 -12.06
C ARG A 181 -3.57 -3.65 -10.84
N THR A 182 -3.02 -3.60 -9.63
CA THR A 182 -3.81 -3.58 -8.38
C THR A 182 -4.69 -2.33 -8.29
N VAL A 183 -4.16 -1.16 -8.66
CA VAL A 183 -4.92 0.10 -8.65
C VAL A 183 -6.02 0.08 -9.71
N LEU A 184 -5.71 -0.31 -10.96
CA LEU A 184 -6.68 -0.38 -12.04
C LEU A 184 -7.84 -1.34 -11.74
N ALA A 185 -7.52 -2.55 -11.24
CA ALA A 185 -8.53 -3.53 -10.86
C ALA A 185 -9.45 -3.01 -9.74
N ASN A 186 -8.98 -2.07 -8.93
CA ASN A 186 -9.72 -1.45 -7.83
C ASN A 186 -10.04 0.03 -8.11
N LYS A 187 -10.11 0.48 -9.38
CA LYS A 187 -10.28 1.90 -9.74
C LYS A 187 -11.46 2.58 -9.04
N ARG A 188 -12.59 1.89 -8.89
CA ARG A 188 -13.79 2.39 -8.16
C ARG A 188 -13.57 2.67 -6.68
N TRP A 189 -12.53 2.08 -6.09
CA TRP A 189 -12.16 2.27 -4.69
C TRP A 189 -11.14 3.40 -4.50
N VAL A 190 -10.56 3.96 -5.57
CA VAL A 190 -9.73 5.16 -5.44
C VAL A 190 -10.65 6.33 -5.09
N PRO A 191 -10.47 6.97 -3.91
CA PRO A 191 -11.35 8.05 -3.46
C PRO A 191 -11.49 9.17 -4.50
N PRO A 192 -12.62 9.90 -4.51
CA PRO A 192 -12.73 11.13 -5.28
C PRO A 192 -11.60 12.11 -4.92
N HIS A 193 -11.25 13.00 -5.86
CA HIS A 193 -10.24 14.03 -5.62
C HIS A 193 -10.53 14.81 -4.32
N GLY A 194 -9.48 15.05 -3.52
CA GLY A 194 -9.57 15.72 -2.23
C GLY A 194 -10.14 14.89 -1.07
N ARG A 195 -10.70 13.68 -1.31
CA ARG A 195 -11.34 12.86 -0.26
C ARG A 195 -10.45 11.78 0.33
N GLY A 196 -9.24 11.59 -0.18
CA GLY A 196 -8.29 10.61 0.35
C GLY A 196 -7.41 9.99 -0.73
N ALA A 197 -6.95 8.77 -0.48
CA ALA A 197 -6.15 8.00 -1.43
C ALA A 197 -6.50 6.51 -1.36
N LEU A 198 -6.16 5.77 -2.41
CA LEU A 198 -6.09 4.31 -2.32
C LEU A 198 -4.73 3.93 -1.77
N TYR A 199 -4.67 3.38 -0.56
CA TYR A 199 -3.43 2.85 0.00
C TYR A 199 -3.17 1.44 -0.53
N ILE A 200 -1.99 1.22 -1.09
CA ILE A 200 -1.54 -0.07 -1.62
C ILE A 200 -0.54 -0.67 -0.63
N ARG A 201 -0.73 -1.96 -0.32
CA ARG A 201 0.12 -2.76 0.56
C ARG A 201 0.71 -3.93 -0.23
N PRO A 202 1.92 -3.76 -0.79
CA PRO A 202 2.73 -4.86 -1.25
C PRO A 202 3.33 -5.63 -0.06
N LEU A 203 3.33 -6.95 -0.13
CA LEU A 203 3.90 -7.90 0.82
C LEU A 203 4.86 -8.80 0.06
N LEU A 204 6.01 -9.11 0.65
CA LEU A 204 6.93 -10.14 0.18
C LEU A 204 7.16 -11.12 1.33
N MET A 205 6.80 -12.38 1.13
CA MET A 205 6.72 -13.37 2.20
C MET A 205 7.48 -14.65 1.82
N GLY A 206 8.27 -15.20 2.75
CA GLY A 206 8.80 -16.55 2.64
C GLY A 206 7.70 -17.58 2.93
N THR A 207 7.04 -18.08 1.88
CA THR A 207 5.86 -18.93 1.95
C THR A 207 6.17 -20.43 1.91
N GLY A 208 7.37 -20.81 1.45
CA GLY A 208 7.78 -22.22 1.40
C GLY A 208 7.96 -22.87 2.78
N PRO A 209 7.77 -24.20 2.89
CA PRO A 209 7.86 -24.94 4.16
C PRO A 209 9.28 -24.92 4.73
N ASN A 210 9.43 -24.57 6.00
CA ASN A 210 10.73 -24.45 6.65
C ASN A 210 10.67 -24.59 8.18
N LEU A 211 11.21 -25.69 8.71
CA LEU A 211 11.40 -25.89 10.16
C LEU A 211 12.81 -25.50 10.63
N GLY A 212 13.74 -25.24 9.71
CA GLY A 212 15.10 -24.85 10.05
C GLY A 212 15.27 -23.34 10.03
N VAL A 213 16.26 -22.84 10.76
CA VAL A 213 16.65 -21.43 10.68
C VAL A 213 17.50 -21.22 9.41
N LYS A 214 16.81 -21.01 8.29
CA LYS A 214 17.39 -20.76 6.95
C LYS A 214 16.41 -19.97 6.09
N PRO A 215 16.82 -19.41 4.94
CA PRO A 215 15.89 -18.80 3.98
C PRO A 215 14.86 -19.81 3.44
N ALA A 216 13.62 -19.37 3.24
CA ALA A 216 12.54 -20.16 2.66
C ALA A 216 12.88 -20.66 1.23
N SER A 217 12.22 -21.74 0.81
CA SER A 217 12.36 -22.33 -0.53
C SER A 217 11.41 -21.72 -1.56
N GLU A 218 10.36 -21.03 -1.12
CA GLU A 218 9.35 -20.41 -1.99
C GLU A 218 8.94 -19.07 -1.39
N TYR A 219 8.58 -18.14 -2.26
CA TYR A 219 8.24 -16.78 -1.92
C TYR A 219 6.98 -16.34 -2.66
N THR A 220 6.17 -15.54 -2.00
CA THR A 220 4.98 -14.92 -2.59
C THR A 220 5.08 -13.41 -2.43
N PHE A 221 4.92 -12.70 -3.55
CA PHE A 221 4.62 -11.28 -3.54
C PHE A 221 3.12 -11.09 -3.73
N LEU A 222 2.51 -10.28 -2.86
CA LEU A 222 1.08 -9.98 -2.89
C LEU A 222 0.87 -8.48 -2.72
N ALA A 223 0.06 -7.86 -3.57
CA ALA A 223 -0.37 -6.47 -3.39
C ALA A 223 -1.89 -6.41 -3.24
N TYR A 224 -2.34 -5.79 -2.15
CA TYR A 224 -3.75 -5.46 -1.94
C TYR A 224 -3.91 -3.97 -1.68
N ALA A 225 -5.16 -3.49 -1.72
CA ALA A 225 -5.45 -2.08 -1.54
C ALA A 225 -6.57 -1.84 -0.51
N SER A 226 -6.65 -0.62 0.00
CA SER A 226 -7.75 -0.12 0.83
C SER A 226 -7.88 1.39 0.65
N PRO A 227 -9.09 1.94 0.45
CA PRO A 227 -9.29 3.37 0.52
C PRO A 227 -8.96 3.89 1.94
N VAL A 228 -8.32 5.05 2.02
CA VAL A 228 -7.98 5.72 3.27
C VAL A 228 -8.29 7.22 3.15
N GLY A 229 -8.80 7.81 4.23
CA GLY A 229 -9.11 9.23 4.29
C GLY A 229 -7.90 10.11 4.65
N ASN A 230 -8.14 11.40 4.77
CA ASN A 230 -7.13 12.39 5.14
C ASN A 230 -6.80 12.34 6.65
N TYR A 231 -5.52 12.24 7.00
CA TYR A 231 -5.03 11.93 8.36
C TYR A 231 -5.04 13.11 9.39
N HIS A 232 -5.79 14.18 9.13
CA HIS A 232 -5.51 15.51 9.71
C HIS A 232 -6.21 15.86 11.04
N LYS A 233 -7.00 14.98 11.65
CA LYS A 233 -7.93 15.42 12.70
C LYS A 233 -7.39 15.47 14.15
N SER A 234 -6.27 14.80 14.46
CA SER A 234 -5.80 14.70 15.87
C SER A 234 -4.42 15.31 16.08
N PRO A 235 -4.20 16.16 17.10
CA PRO A 235 -2.87 16.66 17.46
C PRO A 235 -1.89 15.51 17.72
N MET A 236 -0.62 15.63 17.30
CA MET A 236 0.40 14.62 17.59
C MET A 236 1.15 14.99 18.89
N ASN A 237 0.91 14.25 19.96
CA ASN A 237 1.68 14.35 21.20
C ASN A 237 2.50 13.08 21.43
N LEU A 238 3.80 13.22 21.67
CA LEU A 238 4.73 12.09 21.80
C LEU A 238 5.27 12.00 23.23
N VAL A 239 5.58 10.77 23.66
CA VAL A 239 6.41 10.51 24.83
C VAL A 239 7.71 9.87 24.38
N VAL A 240 8.82 10.32 24.94
CA VAL A 240 10.13 9.72 24.68
C VAL A 240 10.25 8.42 25.47
N GLU A 241 10.67 7.35 24.79
CA GLU A 241 11.01 6.08 25.40
C GLU A 241 12.53 5.95 25.51
N ASP A 242 13.02 5.87 26.75
CA ASP A 242 14.45 5.85 27.09
C ASP A 242 14.91 4.50 27.68
N LYS A 243 14.03 3.49 27.77
CA LYS A 243 14.37 2.14 28.28
C LYS A 243 14.26 1.04 27.23
N VAL A 244 13.48 1.26 26.19
CA VAL A 244 13.30 0.32 25.07
C VAL A 244 13.78 1.00 23.79
N CYS A 245 14.69 0.36 23.06
CA CYS A 245 15.08 0.81 21.72
C CYS A 245 14.15 0.19 20.65
N ARG A 246 13.90 0.93 19.57
CA ARG A 246 13.16 0.43 18.40
C ARG A 246 14.01 -0.52 17.56
N ALA A 247 15.28 -0.15 17.40
CA ALA A 247 16.28 -0.87 16.64
C ALA A 247 17.66 -0.65 17.26
N ALA A 248 18.62 -1.51 16.92
CA ALA A 248 20.00 -1.39 17.34
C ALA A 248 20.94 -1.54 16.14
N PRO A 249 22.16 -0.96 16.18
CA PRO A 249 23.15 -1.11 15.12
C PRO A 249 23.41 -2.59 14.78
N GLY A 250 23.55 -2.89 13.49
CA GLY A 250 23.66 -4.26 12.98
C GLY A 250 22.32 -5.03 12.88
N GLY A 251 21.24 -4.50 13.47
CA GLY A 251 19.89 -5.04 13.34
C GLY A 251 19.25 -4.78 11.97
N THR A 252 17.92 -4.81 11.94
CA THR A 252 17.11 -4.62 10.72
C THR A 252 16.30 -3.32 10.73
N GLY A 253 16.62 -2.35 11.61
CA GLY A 253 15.85 -1.11 11.77
C GLY A 253 15.65 -0.31 10.48
N GLY A 254 16.68 -0.25 9.65
CA GLY A 254 16.68 0.38 8.33
C GLY A 254 15.95 -0.41 7.23
N VAL A 255 15.35 -1.55 7.56
CA VAL A 255 14.59 -2.39 6.62
C VAL A 255 13.11 -2.39 7.01
N LYS A 256 12.22 -2.40 6.01
CA LYS A 256 10.77 -2.47 6.24
C LYS A 256 10.28 -3.91 6.51
N ALA A 257 10.97 -4.59 7.42
CA ALA A 257 10.69 -5.98 7.81
C ALA A 257 9.53 -6.06 8.81
N VAL A 258 8.74 -7.13 8.72
CA VAL A 258 7.59 -7.36 9.62
C VAL A 258 8.01 -7.49 11.10
N THR A 259 9.24 -7.98 11.34
CA THR A 259 9.81 -8.19 12.68
C THR A 259 10.10 -6.89 13.45
N ASN A 260 10.12 -5.73 12.77
CA ASN A 260 10.49 -4.46 13.39
C ASN A 260 9.31 -3.74 14.07
N TYR A 261 8.07 -4.22 13.90
CA TYR A 261 6.87 -3.51 14.33
C TYR A 261 6.23 -4.11 15.59
N SER A 262 6.16 -5.44 15.69
CA SER A 262 5.57 -6.09 16.87
C SER A 262 6.36 -5.91 18.17
N PRO A 263 7.71 -5.80 18.20
CA PRO A 263 8.45 -5.66 19.45
C PRO A 263 8.09 -4.41 20.26
N ILE A 264 7.64 -3.34 19.59
CA ILE A 264 7.31 -2.07 20.24
C ILE A 264 5.84 -1.97 20.68
N TYR A 265 4.99 -2.98 20.43
CA TYR A 265 3.55 -2.89 20.72
C TYR A 265 3.24 -2.66 22.20
N LYS A 266 4.00 -3.27 23.12
CA LYS A 266 3.82 -3.05 24.55
C LYS A 266 4.11 -1.60 24.92
N THR A 267 5.24 -1.07 24.47
CA THR A 267 5.64 0.33 24.68
C THR A 267 4.62 1.31 24.11
N LEU A 268 4.20 1.09 22.85
CA LEU A 268 3.20 1.93 22.19
C LEU A 268 1.85 1.87 22.90
N GLY A 269 1.42 0.69 23.35
CA GLY A 269 0.19 0.51 24.10
C GLY A 269 0.20 1.25 25.45
N GLN A 270 1.33 1.22 26.17
CA GLN A 270 1.51 1.94 27.42
C GLN A 270 1.50 3.47 27.22
N ALA A 271 2.13 3.97 26.16
CA ALA A 271 2.08 5.38 25.80
C ALA A 271 0.64 5.84 25.49
N LYS A 272 -0.09 5.06 24.68
CA LYS A 272 -1.49 5.33 24.35
C LYS A 272 -2.41 5.32 25.57
N ALA A 273 -2.22 4.35 26.48
CA ALA A 273 -2.96 4.28 27.74
C ALA A 273 -2.74 5.51 28.64
N ARG A 274 -1.62 6.22 28.47
CA ARG A 274 -1.28 7.46 29.18
C ARG A 274 -1.72 8.72 28.42
N GLY A 275 -2.42 8.59 27.30
CA GLY A 275 -2.93 9.71 26.51
C GLY A 275 -1.95 10.30 25.48
N PHE A 276 -0.82 9.62 25.21
CA PHE A 276 0.08 10.00 24.12
C PHE A 276 -0.37 9.36 22.80
N THR A 277 -0.16 10.07 21.69
CA THR A 277 -0.50 9.56 20.36
C THR A 277 0.47 8.46 19.92
N ASP A 278 1.76 8.67 20.20
CA ASP A 278 2.84 7.75 19.83
C ASP A 278 4.06 7.91 20.75
N VAL A 279 5.10 7.13 20.47
CA VAL A 279 6.39 7.11 21.15
C VAL A 279 7.45 7.74 20.25
N LEU A 280 8.43 8.43 20.83
CA LEU A 280 9.68 8.81 20.18
C LEU A 280 10.82 7.98 20.77
N PHE A 281 11.53 7.22 19.95
CA PHE A 281 12.62 6.35 20.39
C PHE A 281 13.96 7.08 20.34
N LEU A 282 14.82 6.76 21.31
CA LEU A 282 16.21 7.15 21.32
C LEU A 282 17.10 6.04 20.75
N ASP A 283 18.30 6.42 20.32
CA ASP A 283 19.32 5.50 19.82
C ASP A 283 19.73 4.46 20.89
N ALA A 284 19.95 3.23 20.45
CA ALA A 284 20.27 2.13 21.36
C ALA A 284 21.67 2.21 22.00
N LEU A 285 22.60 2.97 21.41
CA LEU A 285 24.00 3.00 21.85
C LEU A 285 24.23 3.96 23.01
N THR A 286 23.69 5.15 22.90
CA THR A 286 23.92 6.25 23.83
C THR A 286 22.67 6.62 24.61
N GLY A 287 21.48 6.35 24.07
CA GLY A 287 20.20 6.75 24.66
C GLY A 287 20.07 8.27 24.74
N ARG A 288 20.66 9.01 23.78
CA ARG A 288 20.71 10.48 23.80
C ARG A 288 20.20 11.11 22.52
N ASN A 289 20.29 10.42 21.39
CA ASN A 289 19.87 10.93 20.11
C ASN A 289 18.48 10.39 19.75
N ILE A 290 17.62 11.26 19.23
CA ILE A 290 16.31 10.83 18.70
C ILE A 290 16.52 10.05 17.40
N GLU A 291 15.68 9.03 17.15
CA GLU A 291 15.70 8.27 15.89
C GLU A 291 14.38 8.38 15.13
N GLU A 292 13.35 7.66 15.57
CA GLU A 292 12.06 7.53 14.89
C GLU A 292 10.93 7.35 15.90
N GLY A 293 9.68 7.50 15.44
CA GLY A 293 8.52 7.01 16.18
C GLY A 293 8.20 5.54 15.88
N SER A 294 6.97 5.11 16.18
CA SER A 294 6.56 3.72 15.91
C SER A 294 6.61 3.34 14.43
N ALA A 295 6.33 4.28 13.52
CA ALA A 295 6.27 4.04 12.08
C ALA A 295 6.46 5.33 11.24
N PHE A 296 7.22 6.30 11.75
CA PHE A 296 7.47 7.59 11.09
C PHE A 296 8.89 8.11 11.38
N ASN A 297 9.42 8.90 10.45
CA ASN A 297 10.64 9.68 10.65
C ASN A 297 10.32 11.01 11.38
N ILE A 298 11.31 11.61 12.03
CA ILE A 298 11.17 12.88 12.76
C ILE A 298 12.14 13.95 12.23
N PHE A 299 11.70 15.21 12.33
CA PHE A 299 12.44 16.40 11.96
C PHE A 299 12.30 17.46 13.04
N VAL A 300 13.36 18.23 13.24
CA VAL A 300 13.44 19.33 14.20
C VAL A 300 13.84 20.59 13.44
N LEU A 301 13.07 21.67 13.59
CA LEU A 301 13.36 22.98 13.01
C LEU A 301 13.88 23.94 14.08
N LYS A 302 14.99 24.62 13.77
CA LYS A 302 15.55 25.72 14.56
C LYS A 302 16.09 26.80 13.63
N GLY A 303 15.51 28.00 13.66
CA GLY A 303 15.79 29.05 12.70
C GLY A 303 15.55 28.58 11.25
N ASN A 304 16.59 28.62 10.42
CA ASN A 304 16.52 28.16 9.02
C ASN A 304 17.01 26.70 8.83
N VAL A 305 17.31 25.98 9.92
CA VAL A 305 17.90 24.63 9.86
C VAL A 305 16.86 23.58 10.23
N ILE A 306 16.65 22.63 9.32
CA ILE A 306 15.83 21.44 9.54
C ILE A 306 16.78 20.25 9.73
N SER A 307 16.84 19.71 10.94
CA SER A 307 17.66 18.55 11.28
C SER A 307 16.80 17.28 11.34
N THR A 308 17.34 16.16 10.88
CA THR A 308 16.72 14.84 10.98
C THR A 308 17.77 13.76 11.20
N PRO A 309 17.47 12.71 11.99
CA PRO A 309 18.38 11.57 12.16
C PRO A 309 18.78 10.95 10.82
N THR A 310 20.07 10.68 10.62
CA THR A 310 20.59 10.07 9.39
C THR A 310 19.97 8.70 9.14
N ALA A 311 19.41 8.49 7.94
CA ALA A 311 18.73 7.23 7.60
C ALA A 311 19.71 6.09 7.28
N HIS A 312 20.50 5.67 8.26
CA HIS A 312 21.46 4.58 8.15
C HIS A 312 21.38 3.62 9.34
N GLY A 313 21.35 2.30 9.07
CA GLY A 313 21.37 1.26 10.09
C GLY A 313 20.06 1.09 10.85
N THR A 314 19.79 1.95 11.84
CA THR A 314 18.65 1.85 12.76
C THR A 314 17.41 2.63 12.32
N ILE A 315 17.55 3.54 11.36
CA ILE A 315 16.48 4.41 10.87
C ILE A 315 16.04 3.95 9.48
N LEU A 316 14.73 3.80 9.27
CA LEU A 316 14.16 3.43 7.99
C LEU A 316 14.29 4.61 7.00
N PRO A 317 14.85 4.40 5.79
CA PRO A 317 14.89 5.44 4.76
C PRO A 317 13.48 5.68 4.21
N GLY A 318 12.75 6.58 4.88
CA GLY A 318 11.41 6.98 4.49
C GLY A 318 11.41 7.72 3.16
N ILE A 319 10.55 7.30 2.23
CA ILE A 319 10.37 8.00 0.94
C ILE A 319 9.79 9.40 1.17
N THR A 320 8.86 9.52 2.12
CA THR A 320 8.34 10.83 2.54
C THR A 320 9.43 11.69 3.20
N ARG A 321 10.29 11.11 4.04
CA ARG A 321 11.46 11.80 4.60
C ARG A 321 12.35 12.34 3.49
N LYS A 322 12.72 11.49 2.52
CA LYS A 322 13.53 11.87 1.34
C LYS A 322 12.89 13.04 0.57
N SER A 323 11.62 12.94 0.23
CA SER A 323 10.90 14.02 -0.48
C SER A 323 10.82 15.32 0.30
N ILE A 324 10.64 15.26 1.63
CA ILE A 324 10.59 16.48 2.46
C ILE A 324 11.95 17.16 2.55
N ILE A 325 13.05 16.42 2.60
CA ILE A 325 14.42 16.97 2.51
C ILE A 325 14.57 17.73 1.18
N GLU A 326 14.23 17.11 0.05
CA GLU A 326 14.35 17.71 -1.29
C GLU A 326 13.46 18.97 -1.45
N ILE A 327 12.22 18.93 -0.95
CA ILE A 327 11.30 20.10 -0.97
C ILE A 327 11.85 21.22 -0.08
N ALA A 328 12.28 20.90 1.14
CA ALA A 328 12.78 21.89 2.10
C ALA A 328 14.00 22.64 1.54
N SER A 329 14.95 21.93 0.93
CA SER A 329 16.10 22.55 0.27
C SER A 329 15.68 23.45 -0.89
N THR A 330 14.69 23.04 -1.69
CA THR A 330 14.14 23.87 -2.79
C THR A 330 13.46 25.15 -2.28
N LEU A 331 12.90 25.11 -1.06
CA LEU A 331 12.29 26.27 -0.39
C LEU A 331 13.30 27.16 0.36
N GLY A 332 14.60 26.82 0.33
CA GLY A 332 15.68 27.64 0.92
C GLY A 332 16.05 27.27 2.36
N TYR A 333 15.52 26.18 2.92
CA TYR A 333 15.94 25.70 4.23
C TYR A 333 17.27 24.92 4.14
N GLN A 334 18.13 25.08 5.13
CA GLN A 334 19.28 24.21 5.32
C GLN A 334 18.81 22.91 5.93
N VAL A 335 19.09 21.78 5.28
CA VAL A 335 18.70 20.46 5.78
C VAL A 335 19.93 19.68 6.23
N GLU A 336 19.91 19.20 7.45
CA GLU A 336 21.01 18.44 8.06
C GLU A 336 20.57 17.03 8.42
N GLU A 337 21.20 16.05 7.78
CA GLU A 337 21.12 14.65 8.18
C GLU A 337 22.26 14.34 9.15
N ARG A 338 21.96 14.24 10.44
CA ARG A 338 22.94 14.02 11.52
C ARG A 338 22.31 13.37 12.73
N ASP A 339 23.12 12.94 13.69
CA ASP A 339 22.61 12.62 15.02
C ASP A 339 21.99 13.87 15.66
N VAL A 340 20.79 13.72 16.20
CA VAL A 340 20.02 14.81 16.81
C VAL A 340 19.83 14.50 18.30
N PRO A 341 20.57 15.16 19.20
CA PRO A 341 20.38 15.01 20.64
C PRO A 341 18.96 15.38 21.08
N ILE A 342 18.43 14.66 22.07
CA ILE A 342 17.09 14.91 22.63
C ILE A 342 16.96 16.33 23.19
N GLU A 343 18.07 16.95 23.60
CA GLU A 343 18.08 18.32 24.09
C GLU A 343 17.66 19.35 23.04
N GLU A 344 17.91 19.08 21.75
CA GLU A 344 17.51 19.99 20.67
C GLU A 344 16.00 20.12 20.53
N VAL A 345 15.26 19.11 20.98
CA VAL A 345 13.80 19.10 21.01
C VAL A 345 13.24 20.13 22.00
N PHE A 346 14.02 20.57 23.00
CA PHE A 346 13.56 21.54 24.00
C PHE A 346 13.52 22.98 23.48
N ASP A 347 14.40 23.32 22.55
CA ASP A 347 14.55 24.67 22.01
C ASP A 347 14.11 24.76 20.53
N ALA A 348 13.41 23.74 20.03
CA ALA A 348 12.91 23.68 18.67
C ALA A 348 11.71 24.61 18.45
N GLU A 349 11.65 25.24 17.28
CA GLU A 349 10.51 26.07 16.86
C GLU A 349 9.36 25.19 16.37
N GLU A 350 9.68 24.19 15.54
CA GLU A 350 8.74 23.17 15.09
C GLU A 350 9.38 21.78 15.19
N VAL A 351 8.55 20.80 15.52
CA VAL A 351 8.87 19.39 15.34
C VAL A 351 7.77 18.78 14.48
N PHE A 352 8.16 17.99 13.49
CA PHE A 352 7.20 17.31 12.63
C PHE A 352 7.69 15.92 12.24
N CYS A 353 6.73 15.07 11.90
CA CYS A 353 6.97 13.68 11.59
C CYS A 353 6.50 13.38 10.17
N THR A 354 7.14 12.42 9.49
CA THR A 354 6.79 12.04 8.12
C THR A 354 6.60 10.55 7.95
N GLY A 355 5.68 10.16 7.06
CA GLY A 355 5.45 8.77 6.69
C GLY A 355 4.24 8.61 5.78
N THR A 356 4.20 7.56 4.96
CA THR A 356 3.18 7.43 3.89
C THR A 356 1.73 7.58 4.38
N ALA A 357 1.40 7.06 5.57
CA ALA A 357 0.03 7.11 6.09
C ALA A 357 -0.44 8.55 6.35
N MET A 358 0.38 9.35 7.02
CA MET A 358 0.04 10.72 7.46
C MET A 358 0.67 11.83 6.62
N VAL A 359 1.51 11.49 5.64
CA VAL A 359 2.33 12.41 4.85
C VAL A 359 3.30 13.17 5.75
N LEU A 360 2.88 14.31 6.29
CA LEU A 360 3.62 15.11 7.24
C LEU A 360 2.66 15.57 8.32
N LYS A 361 3.05 15.42 9.59
CA LYS A 361 2.23 15.83 10.73
C LYS A 361 3.06 16.60 11.75
N SER A 362 2.60 17.79 12.11
CA SER A 362 3.20 18.59 13.17
C SER A 362 3.02 17.93 14.54
N VAL A 363 4.06 18.00 15.35
CA VAL A 363 4.07 17.55 16.74
C VAL A 363 3.72 18.74 17.62
N VAL A 364 2.67 18.62 18.41
CA VAL A 364 2.23 19.69 19.33
C VAL A 364 2.97 19.65 20.65
N SER A 365 3.47 18.49 21.05
CA SER A 365 4.23 18.36 22.30
C SER A 365 5.07 17.09 22.35
N ILE A 366 6.22 17.16 22.99
CA ILE A 366 7.05 16.01 23.37
C ILE A 366 7.21 15.99 24.88
N THR A 367 7.06 14.83 25.50
CA THR A 367 7.29 14.63 26.95
C THR A 367 8.47 13.70 27.17
N TYR A 368 9.47 14.17 27.90
CA TYR A 368 10.67 13.41 28.27
C TYR A 368 10.91 13.52 29.76
N GLN A 369 11.06 12.38 30.44
CA GLN A 369 11.33 12.30 31.88
C GLN A 369 10.39 13.18 32.75
N GLY A 370 9.11 13.23 32.37
CA GLY A 370 8.08 14.02 33.06
C GLY A 370 8.03 15.49 32.68
N LYS A 371 9.04 16.02 31.97
CA LYS A 371 9.02 17.38 31.42
C LYS A 371 8.30 17.36 30.07
N ARG A 372 7.23 18.15 29.96
CA ARG A 372 6.46 18.35 28.73
C ARG A 372 6.90 19.64 28.06
N ILE A 373 7.19 19.55 26.76
CA ILE A 373 7.52 20.66 25.88
C ILE A 373 6.37 20.78 24.89
N GLU A 374 5.87 22.00 24.72
CA GLU A 374 4.78 22.29 23.79
C GLU A 374 5.30 23.25 22.72
N TYR A 375 5.00 22.94 21.46
CA TYR A 375 5.41 23.74 20.31
C TYR A 375 4.27 24.68 19.93
N LYS A 376 4.57 25.96 19.87
CA LYS A 376 3.62 26.97 19.39
C LYS A 376 3.74 27.06 17.88
N MET A 377 2.72 26.58 17.18
CA MET A 377 2.62 26.76 15.74
C MET A 377 2.49 28.26 15.44
N GLY A 378 3.40 28.81 14.63
CA GLY A 378 3.30 30.19 14.14
C GLY A 378 2.10 30.38 13.20
N GLU A 379 1.92 31.61 12.68
CA GLU A 379 0.85 31.91 11.71
C GLU A 379 1.02 31.15 10.39
N GLU A 380 2.27 30.91 9.96
CA GLU A 380 2.62 30.15 8.75
C GLU A 380 3.62 29.02 9.08
N PRO A 381 3.16 27.88 9.62
CA PRO A 381 4.06 26.81 10.01
C PRO A 381 4.79 26.17 8.82
N VAL A 382 6.09 25.98 8.95
CA VAL A 382 6.95 25.34 7.93
C VAL A 382 6.45 23.94 7.62
N ALA A 383 6.08 23.17 8.64
CA ALA A 383 5.45 21.86 8.49
C ALA A 383 4.22 21.88 7.55
N GLN A 384 3.35 22.90 7.69
CA GLN A 384 2.15 23.02 6.85
C GLN A 384 2.51 23.37 5.41
N LYS A 385 3.47 24.26 5.19
CA LYS A 385 3.97 24.60 3.84
C LYS A 385 4.57 23.37 3.16
N LEU A 386 5.41 22.61 3.85
CA LEU A 386 6.01 21.37 3.34
C LEU A 386 4.95 20.30 3.02
N HIS A 387 3.96 20.14 3.91
CA HIS A 387 2.83 19.25 3.68
C HIS A 387 2.02 19.64 2.44
N ALA A 388 1.66 20.91 2.30
CA ALA A 388 0.89 21.42 1.17
C ALA A 388 1.63 21.23 -0.16
N THR A 389 2.94 21.51 -0.20
CA THR A 389 3.76 21.28 -1.40
C THR A 389 3.78 19.80 -1.78
N LEU A 390 4.06 18.91 -0.82
CA LEU A 390 4.13 17.48 -1.10
C LEU A 390 2.78 16.89 -1.54
N THR A 391 1.69 17.24 -0.85
CA THR A 391 0.35 16.75 -1.21
C THR A 391 -0.14 17.33 -2.53
N GLY A 392 0.22 18.58 -2.84
CA GLY A 392 -0.07 19.18 -4.14
C GLY A 392 0.60 18.42 -5.29
N ILE A 393 1.86 18.00 -5.13
CA ILE A 393 2.55 17.14 -6.11
C ILE A 393 1.85 15.78 -6.22
N GLN A 394 1.56 15.14 -5.08
CA GLN A 394 0.91 13.82 -5.03
C GLN A 394 -0.47 13.77 -5.70
N THR A 395 -1.19 14.89 -5.69
CA THR A 395 -2.55 15.02 -6.25
C THR A 395 -2.59 15.65 -7.63
N GLY A 396 -1.44 16.08 -8.17
CA GLY A 396 -1.35 16.77 -9.45
C GLY A 396 -1.77 18.24 -9.43
N LEU A 397 -2.00 18.84 -8.26
CA LEU A 397 -2.30 20.28 -8.10
C LEU A 397 -1.06 21.15 -8.26
N ILE A 398 0.13 20.60 -7.98
CA ILE A 398 1.41 21.25 -8.20
C ILE A 398 2.17 20.42 -9.23
N GLU A 399 2.72 21.10 -10.23
CA GLU A 399 3.57 20.49 -11.26
C GLU A 399 4.74 19.73 -10.61
N ASP A 400 4.89 18.47 -10.98
CA ASP A 400 5.98 17.63 -10.53
C ASP A 400 7.25 17.86 -11.37
N LYS A 401 8.10 18.77 -10.90
CA LYS A 401 9.38 19.09 -11.54
C LYS A 401 10.48 18.06 -11.27
N MET A 402 10.25 17.11 -10.37
CA MET A 402 11.25 16.13 -9.93
C MET A 402 11.03 14.74 -10.53
N GLY A 403 9.95 14.55 -11.29
CA GLY A 403 9.61 13.25 -11.89
C GLY A 403 9.28 12.18 -10.84
N TRP A 404 8.61 12.57 -9.76
CA TRP A 404 8.20 11.69 -8.67
C TRP A 404 6.85 11.00 -8.89
N THR A 405 6.01 11.51 -9.79
CA THR A 405 4.67 11.02 -10.03
C THR A 405 4.62 10.14 -11.27
N VAL A 406 3.87 9.04 -11.18
CA VAL A 406 3.72 8.06 -12.26
C VAL A 406 2.23 7.87 -12.52
N GLU A 407 1.80 8.12 -13.75
CA GLU A 407 0.41 7.88 -14.14
C GLU A 407 0.11 6.37 -14.24
N VAL A 408 -1.08 6.01 -13.78
CA VAL A 408 -1.62 4.65 -13.91
C VAL A 408 -2.43 4.59 -15.20
N ASP A 409 -1.90 3.85 -16.17
CA ASP A 409 -2.36 3.72 -17.56
C ASP A 409 -2.97 2.34 -17.87
#